data_AF-A0A2G2KTD9-F1
#
_entry.id   AF-A0A2G2KTD9-F1
#
_cell.length_a   1.000
_cell.length_b   1.000
_cell.length_c   1.000
_cell.angle_alpha   90.00
_cell.angle_beta   90.00
_cell.angle_gamma   90.00
#
_symmetry.space_group_name_H-M   'P 1'
#
loop_
_entity.id
_entity.type
_entity.pdbx_description
1 polymer ?
#
loop_
_entity_poly.entity_id
_entity_poly.type
_entity_poly.pdbx_seq_one_letter_code
_entity_poly.pdbx_strand_id
1 'polypeptide(L)'
;MKRVEISTKELKDFAITMSWAIPCLFMLLLPWIFERSIAYWPIIISAVLLSFYFIYPKAIYPIYRVWMLIAGAIGWVNTRIILAFIFYVVIFPIGILLRIFGKLQYKTKEDQTTASYWKTKEIELKKEDLERPF
;
A
#
# COMPACT_ATOMS: atom_id res chain seq x y z
N MET A 1 -0.60 23.86 10.24
CA MET A 1 -1.15 22.49 10.38
C MET A 1 -2.66 22.59 10.50
N LYS A 2 -3.44 22.17 9.48
CA LYS A 2 -4.91 22.06 9.61
C LYS A 2 -5.19 21.01 10.67
N ARG A 3 -5.89 21.36 11.77
CA ARG A 3 -6.45 20.36 12.67
C ARG A 3 -7.49 19.61 11.83
N VAL A 4 -7.23 18.34 11.56
CA VAL A 4 -8.27 17.47 11.00
C VAL A 4 -9.36 17.41 12.07
N GLU A 5 -10.46 18.14 11.85
CA GLU A 5 -11.61 18.09 12.73
C GLU A 5 -12.26 16.72 12.55
N ILE A 6 -11.94 15.80 13.46
CA ILE A 6 -12.50 14.45 13.43
C ILE A 6 -14.01 14.57 13.59
N SER A 7 -14.72 14.16 12.54
CA SER A 7 -16.17 14.26 12.49
C SER A 7 -16.79 13.24 13.45
N THR A 8 -17.88 13.62 14.10
CA THR A 8 -18.67 12.68 14.93
C THR A 8 -19.16 11.48 14.11
N LYS A 9 -19.26 11.63 12.77
CA LYS A 9 -19.56 10.54 11.84
C LYS A 9 -18.43 9.50 11.79
N GLU A 10 -17.16 9.92 11.75
CA GLU A 10 -16.02 9.00 11.67
C GLU A 10 -15.89 8.14 12.93
N LEU A 11 -16.12 8.74 14.11
CA LEU A 11 -16.14 8.00 15.38
C LEU A 11 -17.28 6.97 15.43
N LYS A 12 -18.43 7.32 14.86
CA LYS A 12 -19.59 6.46 14.74
C LYS A 12 -19.33 5.29 13.79
N ASP A 13 -18.79 5.56 12.61
CA ASP A 13 -18.44 4.54 11.62
C ASP A 13 -17.36 3.58 12.17
N PHE A 14 -16.38 4.10 12.91
CA PHE A 14 -15.39 3.30 13.61
C PHE A 14 -16.03 2.37 14.65
N ALA A 15 -16.92 2.90 15.49
CA ALA A 15 -17.59 2.14 16.53
C ALA A 15 -18.44 1.00 15.94
N ILE A 16 -19.21 1.29 14.88
CA ILE A 16 -19.98 0.27 14.15
C ILE A 16 -19.03 -0.79 13.59
N THR A 17 -18.00 -0.37 12.86
CA THR A 17 -17.05 -1.27 12.20
C THR A 17 -16.38 -2.22 13.19
N MET A 18 -15.88 -1.69 14.31
CA MET A 18 -15.24 -2.49 15.34
C MET A 18 -16.21 -3.40 16.08
N SER A 19 -17.46 -2.96 16.28
CA SER A 19 -18.47 -3.74 17.02
C SER A 19 -18.85 -5.04 16.32
N TRP A 20 -18.85 -5.09 14.98
CA TRP A 20 -19.10 -6.34 14.25
C TRP A 20 -17.81 -7.07 13.88
N ALA A 21 -16.74 -6.36 13.57
CA ALA A 21 -15.47 -6.96 13.18
C ALA A 21 -14.83 -7.77 14.33
N ILE A 22 -14.87 -7.25 15.57
CA ILE A 22 -14.24 -7.90 16.73
C ILE A 22 -14.90 -9.27 17.05
N PRO A 23 -16.23 -9.40 17.22
CA PRO A 23 -16.86 -10.69 17.44
C PRO A 23 -16.69 -11.62 16.24
N CYS A 24 -16.81 -11.12 15.02
CA CYS A 24 -16.62 -11.94 13.83
C CYS A 24 -15.21 -12.57 13.80
N LEU A 25 -14.19 -11.77 14.10
CA LEU A 25 -12.79 -12.24 14.11
C LEU A 25 -12.52 -13.23 15.26
N PHE A 26 -12.91 -12.89 16.49
CA PHE A 26 -12.52 -13.65 17.69
C PHE A 26 -13.48 -14.79 18.05
N MET A 27 -14.75 -14.70 17.65
CA MET A 27 -15.78 -15.70 17.95
C MET A 27 -15.99 -16.67 16.79
N LEU A 28 -15.75 -16.24 15.54
CA LEU A 28 -15.95 -17.07 14.35
C LEU A 28 -14.62 -17.49 13.71
N LEU A 29 -13.80 -16.52 13.28
CA LEU A 29 -12.62 -16.81 12.46
C LEU A 29 -11.50 -17.51 13.24
N LEU A 30 -11.16 -17.03 14.44
CA LEU A 30 -10.11 -17.64 15.27
C LEU A 30 -10.45 -19.07 15.72
N PRO A 31 -11.63 -19.35 16.30
CA PRO A 31 -12.00 -20.70 16.70
C PRO A 31 -12.04 -21.66 15.52
N TRP A 32 -12.43 -21.19 14.33
CA TRP A 32 -12.43 -21.99 13.11
C TRP A 32 -11.02 -22.36 12.62
N ILE A 33 -10.04 -21.46 12.74
CA ILE A 33 -8.65 -21.72 12.29
C ILE A 33 -7.85 -22.50 13.34
N PHE A 34 -8.09 -22.26 14.63
CA PHE A 34 -7.25 -22.78 15.72
C PHE A 34 -7.93 -23.85 16.60
N GLU A 35 -9.15 -24.28 16.27
CA GLU A 35 -9.96 -25.26 17.03
C GLU A 35 -10.02 -24.96 18.56
N ARG A 36 -10.01 -23.67 18.91
CA ARG A 36 -10.04 -23.19 20.30
C ARG A 36 -11.48 -22.97 20.76
N SER A 37 -11.68 -23.00 22.08
CA SER A 37 -12.95 -22.62 22.71
C SER A 37 -13.38 -21.20 22.33
N ILE A 38 -14.66 -21.02 22.04
CA ILE A 38 -15.25 -19.72 21.72
C ILE A 38 -15.07 -18.77 22.91
N ALA A 39 -14.38 -17.66 22.69
CA ALA A 39 -14.20 -16.64 23.72
C ALA A 39 -15.40 -15.68 23.69
N TYR A 40 -16.10 -15.52 24.82
CA TYR A 40 -17.30 -14.66 24.92
C TYR A 40 -16.98 -13.19 25.24
N TRP A 41 -15.77 -12.90 25.74
CA TRP A 41 -15.34 -11.53 26.04
C TRP A 41 -15.48 -10.51 24.88
N PRO A 42 -15.35 -10.87 23.57
CA PRO A 42 -15.52 -9.92 22.47
C PRO A 42 -16.92 -9.32 22.40
N ILE A 43 -17.95 -10.05 22.86
CA ILE A 43 -19.33 -9.57 22.91
C ILE A 43 -19.45 -8.40 23.89
N ILE A 44 -18.78 -8.48 25.04
CA ILE A 44 -18.78 -7.42 26.06
C ILE A 44 -18.17 -6.15 25.49
N ILE A 45 -17.04 -6.26 24.77
CA ILE A 45 -16.40 -5.12 24.11
C ILE A 45 -17.34 -4.48 23.09
N SER A 46 -17.98 -5.29 22.24
CA SER A 46 -18.89 -4.79 21.22
C SER A 46 -20.10 -4.09 21.84
N ALA A 47 -20.67 -4.66 22.91
CA ALA A 47 -21.77 -4.03 23.63
C ALA A 47 -21.36 -2.67 24.23
N VAL A 48 -20.16 -2.59 24.80
CA VAL A 48 -19.60 -1.33 25.34
C VAL A 48 -19.39 -0.30 24.23
N LEU A 49 -18.78 -0.68 23.10
CA LEU A 49 -18.59 0.22 21.95
C LEU A 49 -19.93 0.72 21.38
N LEU A 50 -20.92 -0.16 21.27
CA LEU A 50 -22.26 0.19 20.80
C LEU A 50 -22.98 1.13 21.78
N SER A 51 -22.80 0.92 23.09
CA SER A 51 -23.34 1.82 24.12
C SER A 51 -22.76 3.23 23.99
N PHE A 52 -21.45 3.35 23.80
CA PHE A 52 -20.80 4.64 23.55
C PHE A 52 -21.22 5.28 22.22
N TYR A 53 -21.53 4.48 21.19
CA TYR A 53 -22.06 4.97 19.93
C TYR A 53 -23.39 5.72 20.10
N PHE A 54 -24.31 5.20 20.94
CA PHE A 54 -25.63 5.79 21.17
C PHE A 54 -25.60 6.95 22.17
N ILE A 55 -24.83 6.82 23.27
CA ILE A 55 -24.88 7.78 24.38
C ILE A 55 -23.94 8.96 24.13
N TYR A 56 -22.66 8.69 23.83
CA TYR A 56 -21.65 9.73 23.73
C TYR A 56 -20.46 9.29 22.84
N PRO A 57 -20.56 9.47 21.50
CA PRO A 57 -19.54 8.99 20.57
C PRO A 57 -18.18 9.67 20.75
N LYS A 58 -18.15 10.86 21.36
CA LYS A 58 -16.89 11.57 21.65
C LYS A 58 -16.01 10.85 22.67
N ALA A 59 -16.55 9.97 23.53
CA ALA A 59 -15.74 9.13 24.42
C ALA A 59 -14.87 8.11 23.67
N ILE A 60 -15.21 7.79 22.42
CA ILE A 60 -14.47 6.85 21.56
C ILE A 60 -13.24 7.54 20.92
N TYR A 61 -13.14 8.86 21.00
CA TYR A 61 -12.05 9.63 20.41
C TYR A 61 -10.63 9.18 20.80
N PRO A 62 -10.26 9.00 22.09
CA PRO A 62 -8.91 8.58 22.45
C PRO A 62 -8.55 7.20 21.90
N ILE A 63 -9.48 6.23 21.98
CA ILE A 63 -9.26 4.88 21.46
C ILE A 63 -9.14 4.89 19.93
N TYR A 64 -10.01 5.65 19.24
CA TYR A 64 -9.93 5.86 17.80
C TYR A 64 -8.58 6.42 17.39
N ARG A 65 -8.08 7.46 18.09
CA ARG A 65 -6.80 8.08 17.77
C ARG A 65 -5.62 7.11 17.91
N VAL A 66 -5.57 6.34 18.99
CA VAL A 66 -4.52 5.33 19.19
C VAL A 66 -4.60 4.25 18.11
N TRP A 67 -5.81 3.77 17.82
CA TRP A 67 -6.02 2.78 16.77
C TRP A 67 -5.58 3.27 15.39
N MET A 68 -5.91 4.51 15.04
CA MET A 68 -5.52 5.11 13.75
C MET A 68 -4.01 5.29 13.61
N LEU A 69 -3.28 5.56 14.71
CA LEU A 69 -1.81 5.59 14.69
C LEU A 69 -1.24 4.20 14.37
N ILE A 70 -1.79 3.15 14.99
CA ILE A 70 -1.39 1.76 14.73
C ILE A 70 -1.71 1.38 13.28
N ALA A 71 -2.93 1.65 12.82
CA ALA A 71 -3.36 1.40 11.46
C ALA A 71 -2.47 2.13 10.44
N GLY A 72 -2.08 3.37 10.73
CA GLY A 72 -1.12 4.13 9.91
C GLY A 72 0.27 3.49 9.86
N ALA A 73 0.79 3.03 11.00
CA ALA A 73 2.07 2.32 11.05
C ALA A 73 2.03 0.99 10.26
N ILE A 74 0.96 0.20 10.44
CA ILE A 74 0.74 -1.03 9.68
C ILE A 74 0.63 -0.73 8.19
N GLY A 75 -0.13 0.30 7.80
CA GLY A 75 -0.28 0.71 6.40
C GLY A 75 1.06 1.12 5.77
N TRP A 76 1.90 1.85 6.51
CA TRP A 76 3.24 2.23 6.06
C TRP A 76 4.15 1.03 5.85
N VAL A 77 4.11 0.05 6.75
CA VAL A 77 4.84 -1.22 6.61
C VAL A 77 4.31 -2.02 5.42
N ASN A 78 2.99 -2.16 5.30
CA ASN A 78 2.34 -2.94 4.24
C ASN A 78 2.71 -2.43 2.85
N THR A 79 2.65 -1.12 2.62
CA THR A 79 3.06 -0.53 1.33
C THR A 79 4.50 -0.90 0.98
N ARG A 80 5.42 -0.84 1.94
CA ARG A 80 6.83 -1.22 1.71
C ARG A 80 7.00 -2.70 1.43
N ILE A 81 6.26 -3.55 2.15
CA ILE A 81 6.29 -5.00 1.94
C ILE A 81 5.77 -5.33 0.54
N ILE A 82 4.62 -4.77 0.14
CA ILE A 82 4.04 -5.00 -1.19
C ILE A 82 5.01 -4.54 -2.29
N LEU A 83 5.56 -3.34 -2.16
CA LEU A 83 6.53 -2.83 -3.14
C LEU A 83 7.80 -3.67 -3.20
N ALA A 84 8.36 -4.05 -2.05
CA ALA A 84 9.53 -4.91 -1.99
C ALA A 84 9.23 -6.28 -2.62
N PHE A 85 8.09 -6.87 -2.30
CA PHE A 85 7.67 -8.15 -2.86
C PHE A 85 7.54 -8.08 -4.38
N ILE A 86 6.81 -7.10 -4.92
CA ILE A 86 6.68 -6.89 -6.37
C ILE A 86 8.06 -6.69 -7.01
N PHE A 87 8.92 -5.87 -6.39
CA PHE A 87 10.25 -5.62 -6.92
C PHE A 87 11.07 -6.92 -6.98
N TYR A 88 11.16 -7.67 -5.89
CA TYR A 88 12.03 -8.86 -5.83
C TYR A 88 11.45 -10.10 -6.54
N VAL A 89 10.12 -10.23 -6.63
CA VAL A 89 9.48 -11.42 -7.22
C VAL A 89 9.14 -11.21 -8.69
N VAL A 90 8.88 -9.98 -9.13
CA VAL A 90 8.46 -9.69 -10.51
C VAL A 90 9.53 -8.89 -11.24
N ILE A 91 9.83 -7.68 -10.79
CA ILE A 91 10.66 -6.74 -11.56
C ILE A 91 12.12 -7.24 -11.66
N PHE A 92 12.69 -7.65 -10.53
CA PHE A 92 14.06 -8.11 -10.41
C PHE A 92 14.36 -9.36 -11.27
N PRO A 93 13.58 -10.46 -11.20
CA PRO A 93 13.83 -11.62 -12.04
C PRO A 93 13.59 -11.33 -13.52
N ILE A 94 12.63 -10.46 -13.88
CA ILE A 94 12.46 -10.01 -15.27
C ILE A 94 13.73 -9.31 -15.75
N GLY A 95 14.31 -8.42 -14.94
CA GLY A 95 15.57 -7.75 -15.25
C GLY A 95 16.73 -8.73 -15.45
N ILE A 96 16.84 -9.74 -14.58
CA ILE A 96 17.85 -10.82 -14.72
C ILE A 96 17.62 -11.61 -16.01
N LEU A 97 16.38 -12.02 -16.30
CA LEU A 97 16.05 -12.76 -17.52
C LEU A 97 16.43 -11.96 -18.77
N LEU A 98 16.02 -10.69 -18.85
CA LEU A 98 16.39 -9.80 -19.95
C LEU A 98 17.91 -9.63 -20.09
N ARG A 99 18.65 -9.67 -18.97
CA ARG A 99 20.12 -9.60 -18.95
C ARG A 99 20.76 -10.86 -19.51
N ILE A 100 20.27 -12.02 -19.11
CA ILE A 100 20.75 -13.31 -19.61
C ILE A 100 20.46 -13.44 -21.11
N PHE A 101 19.26 -13.05 -21.55
CA PHE A 101 18.88 -13.08 -22.97
C PHE A 101 19.48 -11.95 -23.83
N GLY A 102 20.28 -11.04 -23.24
CA GLY A 102 20.88 -9.92 -23.96
C GLY A 102 19.85 -8.94 -24.56
N LYS A 103 18.60 -8.95 -24.06
CA LYS A 103 17.50 -8.09 -24.55
C LYS A 103 17.46 -6.73 -23.85
N LEU A 104 18.37 -6.46 -22.92
CA LEU A 104 18.56 -5.12 -22.39
C LEU A 104 19.07 -4.20 -23.49
N GLN A 105 18.25 -3.22 -23.86
CA GLN A 105 18.59 -2.21 -24.86
C GLN A 105 19.65 -1.20 -24.37
N TYR A 106 20.14 -1.34 -23.14
CA TYR A 106 21.18 -0.49 -22.61
C TYR A 106 22.58 -0.93 -23.10
N LYS A 107 23.28 -0.03 -23.78
CA LYS A 107 24.67 -0.26 -24.20
C LYS A 107 25.58 -0.19 -22.97
N THR A 108 26.09 -1.35 -22.54
CA THR A 108 27.00 -1.45 -21.38
C THR A 108 28.42 -0.94 -21.65
N LYS A 109 28.83 -0.89 -22.92
CA LYS A 109 30.13 -0.37 -23.32
C LYS A 109 29.96 1.04 -23.87
N GLU A 110 30.36 2.01 -23.07
CA GLU A 110 30.86 3.29 -23.57
C GLU A 110 32.13 2.95 -24.35
N ASP A 111 32.16 3.20 -25.66
CA ASP A 111 33.40 3.13 -26.42
C ASP A 111 34.33 4.17 -25.79
N GLN A 112 35.34 3.73 -25.03
CA GLN A 112 36.33 4.58 -24.37
C GLN A 112 37.13 5.44 -25.37
N THR A 113 36.94 5.19 -26.66
CA THR A 113 37.52 5.91 -27.80
C THR A 113 36.65 7.06 -28.32
N THR A 114 35.42 7.21 -27.83
CA THR A 114 34.49 8.26 -28.27
C THR A 114 34.22 9.27 -27.16
N ALA A 115 34.57 10.53 -27.39
CA ALA A 115 34.34 11.65 -26.45
C ALA A 115 32.86 12.05 -26.29
N SER A 116 31.93 11.34 -26.94
CA SER A 116 30.54 11.79 -27.10
C SER A 116 29.60 10.63 -27.41
N TYR A 117 28.44 10.62 -26.75
CA TYR A 117 27.31 9.70 -27.02
C TYR A 117 26.46 10.11 -28.23
N TRP A 118 26.78 11.23 -28.87
CA TRP A 118 26.06 11.71 -30.04
C TRP A 118 26.24 10.72 -31.19
N LYS A 119 25.12 10.17 -31.67
CA LYS A 119 25.09 9.42 -32.93
C LYS A 119 24.90 10.40 -34.07
N THR A 120 25.93 10.60 -34.88
CA THR A 120 25.78 11.31 -36.15
C THR A 120 24.82 10.51 -37.03
N LYS A 121 23.78 11.16 -37.54
CA LYS A 121 22.91 10.58 -38.57
C LYS A 121 23.77 10.39 -39.83
N GLU A 122 23.91 9.16 -40.32
CA GLU A 122 24.66 8.86 -41.56
C GLU A 122 23.96 9.36 -42.82
N ILE A 123 22.73 9.85 -42.70
CA ILE A 123 21.87 10.27 -43.80
C ILE A 123 21.98 11.79 -43.95
N GLU A 124 22.28 12.27 -45.16
CA GLU A 124 22.16 13.70 -45.49
C GLU A 124 20.74 14.17 -45.22
N LEU A 125 20.61 15.17 -44.33
CA LEU A 125 19.33 15.76 -43.97
C LEU A 125 18.73 16.43 -45.21
N LYS A 126 17.62 15.87 -45.70
CA LYS A 126 16.84 16.52 -46.75
C LYS A 126 15.84 17.49 -46.13
N LYS A 127 15.46 18.52 -46.89
CA LYS A 127 14.52 19.55 -46.40
C LYS A 127 13.18 18.93 -45.97
N GLU A 128 12.77 17.86 -46.64
CA GLU A 128 11.52 17.15 -46.37
C GLU A 128 11.55 16.43 -45.00
N ASP A 129 12.71 16.00 -44.53
CA ASP A 129 12.88 15.34 -43.22
C ASP A 129 12.71 16.33 -42.05
N LEU A 130 12.88 17.63 -42.31
CA LEU A 130 12.65 18.70 -41.32
C LEU A 130 11.17 19.02 -41.17
N GLU A 131 10.36 18.77 -42.20
CA GLU A 131 8.91 18.95 -42.13
C GLU A 131 8.22 17.79 -41.38
N ARG A 132 8.86 16.62 -41.29
CA ARG A 132 8.36 15.43 -40.57
C ARG A 132 9.46 14.77 -39.71
N PRO A 133 9.73 15.31 -38.52
CA PRO A 133 10.88 14.92 -37.71
C PRO A 133 10.75 13.58 -36.94
N PHE A 134 9.60 12.90 -37.00
CA PHE A 134 9.31 11.65 -36.28
C PHE A 134 8.95 10.50 -37.22
#